data_AF-A0A0N0LKE2-F1
#
_entry.id   AF-A0A0N0LKE2-F1
#
_cell.length_a   1.000
_cell.length_b   1.000
_cell.length_c   1.000
_cell.angle_alpha   90.00
_cell.angle_beta   90.00
_cell.angle_gamma   90.00
#
_symmetry.space_group_name_H-M   'P 1'
#
loop_
_entity.id
_entity.type
_entity.pdbx_description
1 polymer ?
#
loop_
_entity_poly.entity_id
_entity_poly.type
_entity_poly.pdbx_seq_one_letter_code
_entity_poly.pdbx_strand_id
1 'polypeptide(L)' 'MQIADLYIRVSTDEQAEKGYSQRDQLERLEKYCNQNQITIGQVIFEDHSAKNFTRPEWIKYINYIKKEV' A
#
# COMPACT_ATOMS: atom_id res chain seq x y z
N MET A 1 -0.87 -17.39 -12.14
CA MET A 1 -1.73 -16.29 -11.63
C MET A 1 -0.82 -15.39 -10.80
N GLN A 2 -0.77 -14.09 -11.09
CA GLN A 2 0.05 -13.16 -10.31
C GLN A 2 -0.75 -12.65 -9.11
N ILE A 3 -0.10 -12.54 -7.96
CA ILE A 3 -0.66 -11.95 -6.74
C ILE A 3 0.16 -10.71 -6.42
N ALA A 4 -0.50 -9.59 -6.12
CA ALA A 4 0.15 -8.35 -5.72
C ALA A 4 -0.41 -7.85 -4.39
N ASP A 5 0.49 -7.46 -3.50
CA ASP A 5 0.16 -6.73 -2.28
C ASP A 5 0.31 -5.23 -2.55
N LEU A 6 -0.71 -4.45 -2.17
CA LEU A 6 -0.78 -3.02 -2.41
C LEU A 6 -0.32 -2.27 -1.15
N TYR A 7 0.76 -1.51 -1.26
CA TYR A 7 1.27 -0.66 -0.18
C TYR A 7 1.07 0.82 -0.52
N ILE A 8 0.14 1.47 0.18
CA ILE A 8 -0.37 2.81 -0.12
C ILE A 8 0.07 3.75 0.99
N ARG A 9 0.68 4.89 0.63
CA ARG A 9 1.27 5.81 1.62
C ARG A 9 0.97 7.27 1.32
N VAL A 10 0.74 8.05 2.37
CA VAL A 10 0.77 9.51 2.37
C VAL A 10 1.76 10.01 3.44
N SER A 11 2.34 11.20 3.28
CA SER A 11 3.37 11.72 4.21
C SER A 11 2.86 12.76 5.19
N THR A 12 1.69 13.34 4.91
CA THR A 12 1.10 14.45 5.64
C THR A 12 -0.41 14.40 5.48
N ASP A 13 -1.15 14.80 6.51
CA ASP A 13 -2.62 14.88 6.49
C ASP A 13 -3.12 15.78 5.34
N GLU A 14 -2.38 16.84 5.02
CA GLU A 14 -2.68 17.74 3.91
C GLU A 14 -2.68 17.05 2.53
N GLN A 15 -1.85 16.01 2.35
CA GLN A 15 -1.82 15.20 1.13
C GLN A 15 -2.99 14.21 1.09
N ALA A 16 -3.46 13.76 2.25
CA ALA A 16 -4.63 12.90 2.36
C ALA A 16 -5.92 13.66 1.98
N GLU A 17 -6.00 14.95 2.31
CA GLU A 17 -7.18 15.79 2.07
C GLU A 17 -7.24 16.41 0.66
N LYS A 18 -6.10 16.68 0.00
CA LYS A 18 -6.03 17.48 -1.26
C LYS A 18 -6.09 16.68 -2.58
N GLY A 19 -6.47 15.39 -2.57
CA GLY A 19 -6.68 14.60 -3.80
C GLY A 19 -5.53 13.67 -4.22
N TYR A 20 -4.55 13.44 -3.33
CA TYR A 20 -3.63 12.29 -3.39
C TYR A 20 -3.92 11.34 -2.23
N SER A 21 -5.20 11.21 -1.90
CA SER A 21 -5.66 10.43 -0.76
C SER A 21 -5.26 8.96 -0.93
N GLN A 22 -5.14 8.26 0.20
CA GLN A 22 -4.92 6.81 0.17
C GLN A 22 -6.05 6.09 -0.59
N ARG A 23 -7.27 6.64 -0.57
CA ARG A 23 -8.41 6.11 -1.33
C ARG A 23 -8.20 6.23 -2.84
N ASP A 24 -7.78 7.39 -3.33
CA ASP A 24 -7.54 7.59 -4.77
C ASP A 24 -6.42 6.69 -5.29
N GLN A 25 -5.40 6.46 -4.46
CA GLN A 25 -4.31 5.52 -4.75
C GLN A 25 -4.82 4.07 -4.81
N LEU A 26 -5.68 3.66 -3.87
CA LEU A 26 -6.31 2.34 -3.86
C LEU A 26 -7.10 2.11 -5.16
N GLU A 27 -8.02 3.01 -5.49
CA GLU A 27 -8.91 2.84 -6.65
C GLU A 27 -8.11 2.68 -7.97
N ARG A 28 -6.99 3.40 -8.10
CA ARG A 28 -6.08 3.27 -9.27
C ARG A 28 -5.37 1.93 -9.31
N LEU A 29 -4.86 1.45 -8.17
CA LEU A 29 -4.16 0.16 -8.08
C LEU A 29 -5.11 -1.01 -8.28
N GLU A 30 -6.32 -0.95 -7.72
CA GLU A 30 -7.36 -1.95 -7.91
C GLU A 30 -7.77 -2.06 -9.39
N LYS A 31 -7.97 -0.90 -10.05
CA LYS A 31 -8.27 -0.86 -11.49
C LYS A 31 -7.14 -1.49 -12.31
N TYR A 32 -5.88 -1.19 -11.99
CA TYR A 32 -4.73 -1.78 -12.66
C TYR A 32 -4.70 -3.31 -12.47
N CYS A 33 -4.89 -3.80 -11.24
CA CYS A 33 -4.90 -5.23 -10.95
C CYS A 33 -6.02 -5.95 -11.71
N ASN A 34 -7.23 -5.37 -11.70
CA ASN A 34 -8.39 -5.91 -12.42
C ASN A 34 -8.11 -6.01 -13.93
N GLN A 35 -7.61 -4.94 -14.55
CA GLN A 35 -7.30 -4.89 -15.98
C GLN A 35 -6.23 -5.91 -16.41
N ASN A 36 -5.32 -6.26 -15.50
CA ASN A 36 -4.18 -7.14 -15.77
C ASN A 36 -4.36 -8.55 -15.19
N GLN A 37 -5.55 -8.91 -14.69
CA GLN A 37 -5.82 -10.22 -14.09
C GLN A 37 -4.84 -10.57 -12.95
N ILE A 38 -4.46 -9.56 -12.16
CA ILE A 38 -3.63 -9.69 -10.97
C ILE A 38 -4.58 -9.83 -9.77
N THR A 39 -4.42 -10.89 -8.99
CA THR A 39 -5.16 -11.06 -7.74
C THR A 39 -4.56 -10.15 -6.68
N ILE A 40 -5.40 -9.38 -5.99
CA ILE A 40 -4.96 -8.55 -4.87
C ILE A 40 -4.85 -9.46 -3.64
N GLY A 41 -3.68 -9.45 -3.00
CA GLY A 41 -3.44 -10.13 -1.73
C GLY A 41 -3.82 -9.20 -0.56
N GLN A 42 -2.82 -8.52 -0.01
CA GLN A 42 -3.00 -7.54 1.06
C GLN A 42 -3.09 -6.11 0.54
N VAL A 43 -3.86 -5.28 1.25
CA VAL A 43 -3.88 -3.83 1.08
C VAL A 43 -3.40 -3.20 2.39
N ILE A 44 -2.31 -2.45 2.31
CA ILE A 44 -1.60 -1.88 3.45
C ILE A 44 -1.59 -0.36 3.32
N PHE A 45 -2.06 0.33 4.36
CA PHE A 45 -2.11 1.79 4.41
C PHE A 45 -1.05 2.31 5.37
N GLU A 46 -0.33 3.35 4.97
CA GLU A 46 0.73 3.96 5.76
C GLU A 46 0.59 5.49 5.76
N ASP A 47 0.57 6.08 6.94
CA ASP A 47 0.56 7.53 7.17
C ASP A 47 1.94 8.07 7.59
N HIS A 48 2.93 7.20 7.75
CA HIS A 48 4.29 7.58 8.14
C HIS A 48 5.11 8.15 6.97
N SER A 49 6.04 9.05 7.28
CA SER A 49 6.90 9.70 6.28
C SER A 49 7.83 8.71 5.55
N ALA A 50 8.23 9.04 4.32
CA ALA A 50 9.19 8.25 3.54
C ALA A 50 10.66 8.43 3.92
N LYS A 51 10.98 9.11 5.04
CA LYS A 51 12.37 9.43 5.42
C LYS A 51 13.23 8.19 5.70
N ASN A 52 12.60 7.11 6.17
CA ASN A 52 13.25 5.83 6.42
C ASN A 52 12.23 4.69 6.31
N PHE A 53 12.71 3.45 6.40
CA PHE A 53 11.87 2.24 6.41
C PHE A 53 11.36 1.86 7.79
N THR A 54 11.62 2.68 8.82
CA THR A 54 11.07 2.51 10.16
C THR A 54 9.64 3.02 10.20
N ARG A 55 8.76 2.34 9.46
CA ARG A 55 7.35 2.71 9.30
C ARG A 55 6.48 1.56 9.84
N PRO A 56 5.47 1.83 10.68
CA PRO A 56 4.74 0.79 11.40
C PRO A 56 4.17 -0.31 10.50
N GLU A 57 3.43 0.06 9.46
CA GLU A 57 2.74 -0.90 8.61
C GLU A 57 3.70 -1.58 7.64
N TRP A 58 4.76 -0.89 7.20
CA TRP A 58 5.87 -1.52 6.47
C TRP A 58 6.56 -2.62 7.29
N ILE A 59 6.92 -2.34 8.55
CA ILE A 59 7.61 -3.32 9.41
C ILE A 59 6.71 -4.53 9.65
N LYS A 60 5.43 -4.30 9.93
CA LYS A 60 4.43 -5.37 10.10
C LYS A 60 4.30 -6.23 8.85
N TYR A 61 4.21 -5.61 7.68
CA TYR A 61 4.15 -6.31 6.39
C TYR A 61 5.42 -7.12 6.11
N ILE A 62 6.60 -6.55 6.29
CA ILE A 62 7.87 -7.25 6.10
C ILE A 62 8.03 -8.41 7.08
N ASN A 63 7.58 -8.27 8.33
CA ASN A 63 7.59 -9.36 9.30
C ASN A 63 6.59 -10.46 8.95
N TYR A 64 5.45 -10.12 8.36
CA TYR A 64 4.48 -11.09 7.87
C TYR A 64 5.09 -11.93 6.73
N ILE A 65 5.62 -11.29 5.68
CA ILE A 65 6.18 -12.02 4.53
C ILE A 65 7.43 -12.85 4.90
N LYS A 66 8.20 -12.42 5.91
CA LYS A 66 9.38 -13.15 6.38
C LYS A 66 9.05 -14.37 7.23
N LYS A 67 7.86 -14.42 7.84
CA LYS A 67 7.41 -15.59 8.63
C LYS A 67 6.89 -16.71 7.73
N GLU A 68 6.50 -16.40 6.52
CA GLU A 68 6.04 -17.35 5.49
C GLU A 68 7.21 -17.96 4.69
N VAL A 69 8.45 -17.91 5.21
CA VAL A 69 9.65 -18.54 4.64
C VAL A 69 10.29 -19.49 5.64
#